data_AF-A0A178XTD1-F1
#
_entry.id   AF-A0A178XTD1-F1
#
_cell.length_a   1.000
_cell.length_b   1.000
_cell.length_c   1.000
_cell.angle_alpha   90.00
_cell.angle_beta   90.00
_cell.angle_gamma   90.00
#
_symmetry.space_group_name_H-M   'P 1'
#
loop_
_entity.id
_entity.type
_entity.pdbx_description
1 polymer ?
#
loop_
_entity_poly.entity_id
_entity_poly.type
_entity_poly.pdbx_seq_one_letter_code
_entity_poly.pdbx_strand_id
1 'polypeptide(L)'
;MDPCVPCSYDIDCEDVADLTTEEGRSAFSVPMEEMACSWATALAEGRPPASWAIYDRLSSRGTVGILVPSFAPAAEEDDRNLVLWKWGPDLPHRVIANDPSGRLHRDRLSWR
;
A
#
# COMPACT_ATOMS: atom_id res chain seq x y z
N MET A 1 12.48 -1.73 -18.20
CA MET A 1 11.12 -1.77 -17.64
C MET A 1 10.29 -2.62 -18.57
N ASP A 2 9.72 -3.70 -18.05
CA ASP A 2 8.72 -4.46 -18.80
C ASP A 2 7.44 -3.63 -18.95
N PRO A 3 6.61 -3.84 -19.99
CA PRO A 3 5.40 -3.08 -20.20
C PRO A 3 4.44 -3.26 -19.01
N CYS A 4 3.97 -2.15 -18.44
CA CYS A 4 2.91 -2.13 -17.44
C CYS A 4 1.75 -1.28 -17.96
N VAL A 5 0.51 -1.73 -17.73
CA VAL A 5 -0.70 -0.96 -18.04
C VAL A 5 -1.12 -0.21 -16.78
N PRO A 6 -1.08 1.13 -16.76
CA PRO A 6 -1.66 1.89 -15.66
C PRO A 6 -3.19 1.73 -15.68
N CYS A 7 -3.79 1.62 -14.51
CA CYS A 7 -5.24 1.65 -14.33
C CYS A 7 -5.59 2.50 -13.10
N SER A 8 -6.79 3.08 -13.13
CA SER A 8 -7.35 3.75 -11.96
C SER A 8 -8.22 2.78 -11.16
N TYR A 9 -8.36 3.05 -9.88
CA TYR A 9 -9.20 2.28 -8.96
C TYR A 9 -10.20 3.21 -8.28
N ASP A 10 -11.42 2.72 -8.08
CA ASP A 10 -12.37 3.27 -7.13
C ASP A 10 -12.21 2.50 -5.81
N ILE A 11 -11.96 3.23 -4.73
CA ILE A 11 -11.56 2.67 -3.43
C ILE A 11 -12.46 3.25 -2.35
N ASP A 12 -13.04 2.37 -1.55
CA ASP A 12 -13.91 2.69 -0.43
C ASP A 12 -13.59 1.71 0.70
N CYS A 13 -12.56 2.07 1.47
CA CYS A 13 -12.00 1.25 2.54
C CYS A 13 -12.07 1.98 3.88
N GLU A 14 -12.81 1.40 4.82
CA GLU A 14 -12.70 1.72 6.24
C GLU A 14 -11.43 1.09 6.85
N ASP A 15 -11.13 1.42 8.10
CA ASP A 15 -10.02 0.84 8.89
C ASP A 15 -8.61 1.01 8.26
N VAL A 16 -8.43 2.03 7.42
CA VAL A 16 -7.11 2.41 6.89
C VAL A 16 -6.45 3.39 7.86
N ALA A 17 -5.24 3.05 8.31
CA ALA A 17 -4.46 3.94 9.15
C ALA A 17 -3.79 5.03 8.29
N ASP A 18 -4.09 6.29 8.58
CA ASP A 18 -3.39 7.42 7.98
C ASP A 18 -2.05 7.65 8.70
N LEU A 19 -0.94 7.41 8.01
CA LEU A 19 0.43 7.60 8.51
C LEU A 19 1.14 8.77 7.80
N THR A 20 0.39 9.56 7.04
CA THR A 20 0.91 10.74 6.34
C THR A 20 1.17 11.89 7.33
N THR A 21 0.39 11.94 8.40
CA THR A 21 0.49 12.93 9.48
C THR A 21 1.33 12.43 10.65
N GLU A 22 1.90 13.36 11.40
CA GLU A 22 2.65 13.03 12.62
C GLU A 22 1.73 12.47 13.71
N GLU A 23 0.51 13.00 13.78
CA GLU A 23 -0.53 12.54 14.70
C GLU A 23 -0.92 11.09 14.41
N GLY A 24 -1.13 10.75 13.14
CA GLY A 24 -1.43 9.39 12.72
C GLY A 24 -0.30 8.42 13.01
N ARG A 25 0.94 8.78 12.65
CA ARG A 25 2.15 8.02 13.02
C ARG A 25 2.27 7.79 14.51
N SER A 26 2.04 8.82 15.33
CA SER A 26 2.08 8.72 16.79
C SER A 26 1.00 7.78 17.32
N ALA A 27 -0.25 7.89 16.84
CA ALA A 27 -1.37 7.07 17.25
C ALA A 27 -1.14 5.57 16.96
N PHE A 28 -0.53 5.27 15.83
CA PHE A 28 -0.22 3.89 15.41
C PHE A 28 1.17 3.41 15.84
N SER A 29 1.96 4.29 16.47
CA SER A 29 3.35 4.03 16.85
C SER A 29 4.21 3.58 15.68
N VAL A 30 4.13 4.30 14.55
CA VAL A 30 4.91 4.05 13.34
C VAL A 30 5.85 5.22 13.08
N PRO A 31 7.16 5.06 13.34
CA PRO A 31 8.15 6.09 13.05
C PRO A 31 8.36 6.26 11.53
N MET A 32 8.72 7.47 11.11
CA MET A 32 8.96 7.80 9.70
C MET A 32 10.08 6.93 9.10
N GLU A 33 11.12 6.63 9.89
CA GLU A 33 12.29 5.88 9.46
C GLU A 33 11.97 4.40 9.18
N GLU A 34 10.97 3.84 9.86
CA GLU A 34 10.50 2.47 9.60
C GLU A 34 9.85 2.39 8.21
N MET A 35 9.05 3.41 7.85
CA MET A 35 8.45 3.53 6.52
C MET A 35 9.49 3.84 5.44
N ALA A 36 10.44 4.72 5.73
CA ALA A 36 11.49 5.18 4.82
C ALA A 36 12.66 4.19 4.68
N CYS A 37 12.56 2.99 5.25
CA CYS A 37 13.69 2.05 5.29
C CYS A 37 14.15 1.65 3.88
N SER A 38 15.45 1.35 3.74
CA SER A 38 16.06 0.85 2.51
C SER A 38 15.65 -0.60 2.22
N TRP A 39 14.36 -0.82 1.92
CA TRP A 39 13.76 -2.14 1.77
C TRP A 39 14.46 -3.00 0.72
N ALA A 40 14.86 -2.40 -0.41
CA ALA A 40 15.52 -3.11 -1.49
C ALA A 40 16.88 -3.68 -1.05
N THR A 41 17.65 -2.90 -0.29
CA THR A 41 18.93 -3.34 0.30
C THR A 41 18.71 -4.45 1.32
N ALA A 42 17.71 -4.31 2.21
CA ALA A 42 17.40 -5.35 3.18
C ALA A 42 17.09 -6.68 2.51
N LEU A 43 16.25 -6.67 1.46
CA LEU A 43 15.93 -7.87 0.68
C LEU A 43 17.15 -8.44 -0.05
N ALA A 44 17.99 -7.58 -0.65
CA ALA A 44 19.23 -8.02 -1.32
C ALA A 44 20.21 -8.71 -0.35
N GLU A 45 20.18 -8.33 0.92
CA GLU A 45 20.98 -8.95 1.99
C GLU A 45 20.27 -10.14 2.68
N GLY A 46 19.09 -10.54 2.21
CA GLY A 46 18.33 -11.65 2.79
C GLY A 46 17.70 -11.36 4.16
N ARG A 47 17.50 -10.08 4.49
CA ARG A 47 16.88 -9.62 5.74
C ARG A 47 15.47 -9.07 5.48
N PRO A 48 14.53 -9.23 6.42
CA PRO A 48 13.23 -8.57 6.30
C PRO A 48 13.40 -7.03 6.39
N PRO A 49 12.77 -6.25 5.49
CA PRO A 49 12.68 -4.81 5.62
C PRO A 49 12.02 -4.38 6.94
N ALA A 50 12.49 -3.29 7.53
CA ALA A 50 11.91 -2.77 8.78
C ALA A 50 10.42 -2.41 8.62
N SER A 51 10.04 -1.89 7.45
CA SER A 51 8.65 -1.54 7.12
C SER A 51 7.66 -2.70 7.21
N TRP A 52 8.11 -3.97 7.17
CA TRP A 52 7.22 -5.13 7.33
C TRP A 52 6.65 -5.24 8.74
N ALA A 53 7.37 -4.77 9.76
CA ALA A 53 6.88 -4.80 11.14
C ALA A 53 5.63 -3.90 11.34
N ILE A 54 5.38 -2.95 10.44
CA ILE A 54 4.14 -2.15 10.40
C ILE A 54 2.94 -3.06 10.15
N TYR A 55 3.03 -3.97 9.18
CA TYR A 55 1.95 -4.92 8.89
C TYR A 55 1.67 -5.81 10.11
N ASP A 56 2.70 -6.40 10.71
CA ASP A 56 2.53 -7.28 11.88
C ASP A 56 1.86 -6.55 13.05
N ARG A 57 2.24 -5.28 13.26
CA ARG A 57 1.71 -4.43 14.33
C ARG A 57 0.27 -4.00 14.10
N LEU A 58 -0.08 -3.60 12.87
CA LEU A 58 -1.37 -2.96 12.58
C LEU A 58 -2.44 -3.96 12.16
N SER A 59 -2.10 -5.02 11.44
CA SER A 59 -3.05 -6.08 11.07
C SER A 59 -3.67 -6.75 12.30
N SER A 60 -2.88 -6.95 13.36
CA SER A 60 -3.36 -7.48 14.64
C SER A 60 -4.28 -6.52 15.42
N ARG A 61 -4.33 -5.25 15.02
CA ARG A 61 -5.18 -4.20 15.63
C ARG A 61 -6.45 -3.91 14.82
N GLY A 62 -6.72 -4.68 13.77
CA GLY A 62 -7.91 -4.54 12.94
C GLY A 62 -7.77 -3.58 11.76
N THR A 63 -6.61 -2.93 11.61
CA THR A 63 -6.32 -2.10 10.43
C THR A 63 -6.24 -2.97 9.17
N VAL A 64 -6.75 -2.51 8.03
CA VAL A 64 -6.74 -3.25 6.75
C VAL A 64 -5.71 -2.75 5.73
N GLY A 65 -5.12 -1.60 6.03
CA GLY A 65 -4.07 -1.00 5.23
C GLY A 65 -3.57 0.32 5.82
N ILE A 66 -2.63 0.93 5.11
CA ILE A 66 -2.01 2.20 5.50
C ILE A 66 -2.00 3.16 4.31
N LEU A 67 -2.26 4.44 4.61
CA LEU A 67 -1.94 5.55 3.73
C LEU A 67 -0.60 6.13 4.17
N VAL A 68 0.37 6.19 3.27
CA VAL A 68 1.74 6.66 3.56
C VAL A 68 2.21 7.71 2.56
N PRO A 69 3.18 8.57 2.91
CA PRO A 69 3.89 9.38 1.93
C PRO A 69 4.56 8.50 0.87
N SER A 70 4.74 9.03 -0.34
CA SER A 70 5.58 8.38 -1.34
C SER A 70 7.06 8.60 -1.00
N PHE A 71 7.84 7.52 -1.08
CA PHE A 71 9.30 7.55 -0.90
C PHE A 71 10.05 7.36 -2.23
N ALA A 72 9.34 7.50 -3.37
CA ALA A 72 9.95 7.43 -4.68
C ALA A 72 10.87 8.63 -4.91
N PRO A 73 11.95 8.49 -5.71
CA PRO A 73 12.73 9.64 -6.15
C PRO A 73 11.82 10.68 -6.83
N ALA A 74 11.98 11.95 -6.44
CA ALA A 74 11.17 13.08 -6.92
C ALA A 74 9.67 13.03 -6.54
N ALA A 75 9.29 12.27 -5.51
CA ALA A 75 7.99 12.41 -4.89
C ALA A 75 7.84 13.80 -4.25
N GLU A 76 6.69 14.43 -4.47
CA GLU A 76 6.31 15.69 -3.85
C GLU A 76 5.68 15.48 -2.46
N GLU A 77 5.57 16.56 -1.69
CA GLU A 77 5.00 16.52 -0.34
C GLU A 77 3.57 15.97 -0.30
N ASP A 78 2.81 16.04 -1.40
CA ASP A 78 1.44 15.55 -1.51
C ASP A 78 1.31 14.16 -2.15
N ASP A 79 2.41 13.56 -2.61
CA ASP A 79 2.37 12.22 -3.22
C ASP A 79 2.16 11.15 -2.14
N ARG A 80 1.19 10.26 -2.37
CA ARG A 80 0.77 9.23 -1.42
C ARG A 80 0.75 7.85 -2.06
N ASN A 81 0.98 6.84 -1.23
CA ASN A 81 0.70 5.45 -1.55
C ASN A 81 -0.34 4.89 -0.59
N LEU A 82 -1.30 4.14 -1.14
CA LEU A 82 -2.20 3.30 -0.36
C LEU A 82 -1.71 1.85 -0.43
N VAL A 83 -1.50 1.23 0.72
CA VAL A 83 -1.09 -0.18 0.84
C VAL A 83 -2.19 -0.93 1.59
N LEU A 84 -2.82 -1.90 0.92
CA LEU A 84 -3.91 -2.70 1.49
C LEU A 84 -3.49 -4.17 1.60
N TRP A 85 -3.70 -4.77 2.77
CA TRP A 85 -3.52 -6.22 2.98
C TRP A 85 -4.84 -6.97 3.10
N LYS A 86 -5.95 -6.28 3.37
CA LYS A 86 -7.31 -6.83 3.28
C LYS A 86 -8.19 -5.90 2.45
N TRP A 87 -8.73 -6.43 1.37
CA TRP A 87 -9.62 -5.73 0.44
C TRP A 87 -10.39 -6.72 -0.43
N GLY A 88 -11.45 -6.27 -1.07
CA GLY A 88 -12.29 -7.07 -1.96
C GLY A 88 -13.21 -6.21 -2.83
N PRO A 89 -14.18 -6.82 -3.54
CA PRO A 89 -15.12 -6.07 -4.38
C PRO A 89 -16.28 -5.43 -3.58
N ASP A 90 -16.38 -5.71 -2.28
CA ASP A 90 -17.50 -5.34 -1.43
C ASP A 90 -17.07 -4.41 -0.29
N LEU A 91 -18.02 -3.63 0.22
CA LEU A 91 -17.85 -2.84 1.44
C LEU A 91 -17.65 -3.75 2.67
N PRO A 92 -16.95 -3.28 3.71
CA PRO A 92 -16.40 -1.92 3.88
C PRO A 92 -14.96 -1.75 3.36
N HIS A 93 -14.39 -2.71 2.64
CA HIS A 93 -12.99 -2.70 2.17
C HIS A 93 -12.92 -2.88 0.65
N ARG A 94 -13.65 -2.02 -0.07
CA ARG A 94 -13.91 -2.16 -1.51
C ARG A 94 -12.80 -1.56 -2.36
N VAL A 95 -12.35 -2.32 -3.34
CA VAL A 95 -11.45 -1.87 -4.42
C VAL A 95 -11.99 -2.37 -5.75
N ILE A 96 -12.28 -1.45 -6.67
CA ILE A 96 -12.74 -1.76 -8.02
C ILE A 96 -11.77 -1.13 -9.02
N ALA A 97 -11.17 -1.96 -9.88
CA ALA A 97 -10.40 -1.45 -11.00
C ALA A 97 -11.33 -0.84 -12.05
N ASN A 98 -11.04 0.40 -12.47
CA ASN A 98 -11.74 1.04 -13.57
C ASN A 98 -11.18 0.51 -14.91
N ASP A 99 -11.86 -0.49 -15.46
CA ASP A 99 -11.52 -1.08 -16.75
C ASP A 99 -12.76 -1.18 -17.67
N PRO A 100 -13.24 -0.05 -18.21
CA PRO A 100 -14.40 -0.04 -19.11
C PRO A 100 -14.13 -0.79 -20.42
N SER A 101 -12.84 -0.99 -20.76
CA SER A 101 -12.40 -1.67 -21.98
C SER A 101 -12.20 -3.18 -21.81
N GLY A 102 -12.25 -3.71 -20.59
CA GLY A 102 -11.98 -5.12 -20.31
C GLY A 102 -10.54 -5.57 -20.67
N ARG A 103 -9.57 -4.64 -20.63
CA ARG A 103 -8.17 -4.91 -21.00
C ARG A 103 -7.33 -5.44 -19.84
N LEU A 104 -7.79 -5.27 -18.60
CA LEU A 104 -7.12 -5.84 -17.45
C LEU A 104 -7.36 -7.34 -17.39
N HIS A 105 -6.31 -8.05 -17.05
CA HIS A 105 -6.35 -9.47 -16.78
C HIS A 105 -7.24 -9.73 -15.56
N ARG A 106 -8.21 -10.65 -15.69
CA ARG A 106 -9.19 -10.96 -14.64
C ARG A 106 -8.58 -11.77 -13.51
N ASP A 107 -7.62 -12.64 -13.84
CA ASP A 107 -6.93 -13.53 -12.92
C ASP A 107 -5.53 -13.88 -13.43
N ARG A 108 -4.76 -14.62 -12.62
CA ARG A 108 -3.39 -15.06 -12.97
C ARG A 108 -3.34 -15.91 -14.25
N LEU A 109 -4.42 -16.59 -14.63
CA LEU A 109 -4.47 -17.44 -15.83
C LEU A 109 -4.75 -16.63 -17.11
N SER A 110 -5.25 -15.41 -16.97
CA SER A 110 -5.55 -14.53 -18.10
C SER A 110 -4.34 -13.75 -18.63
N TRP A 111 -3.19 -13.82 -17.96
CA TRP A 111 -1.91 -13.31 -18.46
C TRP A 111 -1.38 -14.30 -19.52
N ARG A 112 -1.46 -13.93 -20.80
CA ARG A 112 -0.88 -14.68 -21.93
C ARG A 112 0.21 -13.88 -22.61
#